data_AF-A0A5J4EA72-F1
#
_entry.id   AF-A0A5J4EA72-F1
#
_cell.length_a   1.000
_cell.length_b   1.000
_cell.length_c   1.000
_cell.angle_alpha   90.00
_cell.angle_beta   90.00
_cell.angle_gamma   90.00
#
_symmetry.space_group_name_H-M   'P 1'
#
loop_
_entity.id
_entity.type
_entity.pdbx_description
1 polymer ?
#
loop_
_entity_poly.entity_id
_entity_poly.type
_entity_poly.pdbx_seq_one_letter_code
_entity_poly.pdbx_strand_id
1 'polypeptide(L)'
;MFDIGFWELVILFALALVVLGPKRLPELAATLGRWLGRARFMARSLKTQIDTELAIERANEAAAKKDQEKKDQAAEPTDRDPG
;
A
#
# COMPACT_ATOMS: atom_id res chain seq x y z
N MET A 1 33.28 -9.20 -4.07
CA MET A 1 33.86 -9.24 -2.70
C MET A 1 32.81 -9.49 -1.62
N PHE A 2 31.67 -10.10 -1.98
CA PHE A 2 30.66 -10.60 -1.04
C PHE A 2 30.32 -12.00 -1.51
N ASP A 3 31.31 -12.87 -1.49
CA ASP A 3 31.15 -14.28 -1.83
C ASP A 3 30.62 -15.02 -0.60
N ILE A 4 29.50 -14.56 -0.02
CA ILE A 4 28.88 -15.22 1.14
C ILE A 4 28.27 -16.53 0.64
N GLY A 5 29.04 -17.60 0.78
CA GLY A 5 28.60 -18.95 0.47
C GLY A 5 27.66 -19.49 1.55
N PHE A 6 27.00 -20.60 1.22
CA PHE A 6 26.17 -21.34 2.18
C PHE A 6 26.94 -21.66 3.48
N TRP A 7 28.23 -22.01 3.35
CA TRP A 7 29.10 -22.33 4.48
C TRP A 7 29.36 -21.14 5.42
N GLU A 8 29.61 -19.94 4.89
CA GLU A 8 29.81 -18.75 5.72
C GLU A 8 28.53 -18.37 6.47
N LEU A 9 27.37 -18.54 5.84
CA LEU A 9 26.08 -18.26 6.47
C LEU A 9 25.80 -19.22 7.64
N VAL A 10 26.17 -20.51 7.49
CA VAL A 10 26.11 -21.50 8.59
C VAL A 10 27.05 -21.13 9.72
N ILE A 11 28.30 -20.71 9.42
CA ILE A 11 29.27 -20.31 10.44
C ILE A 11 28.77 -19.06 11.20
N LEU A 12 28.29 -18.04 10.48
CA LEU A 12 27.69 -16.84 11.08
C LEU A 12 26.50 -17.19 11.97
N PHE A 13 25.63 -18.10 11.51
CA PHE A 13 24.49 -18.56 12.30
C PHE A 13 24.93 -19.29 13.56
N ALA A 14 25.91 -20.20 13.47
CA ALA A 14 26.48 -20.87 14.62
C ALA A 14 27.08 -19.88 15.63
N LEU A 15 27.82 -18.88 15.15
CA LEU A 15 28.41 -17.83 15.97
C LEU A 15 27.32 -17.00 16.68
N ALA A 16 26.25 -16.64 15.97
CA ALA A 16 25.10 -15.96 16.55
C ALA A 16 24.40 -16.82 17.62
N LEU A 17 24.27 -18.13 17.41
CA LEU A 17 23.72 -19.05 18.40
C LEU A 17 24.60 -19.16 19.65
N VAL A 18 25.93 -19.12 19.52
CA VAL A 18 26.84 -19.16 20.67
C VAL A 18 26.78 -17.86 21.47
N VAL A 19 26.82 -16.71 20.79
CA VAL A 19 26.85 -15.39 21.43
C VAL A 19 25.49 -15.04 22.06
N LEU A 20 24.42 -15.22 21.30
CA LEU A 20 23.07 -14.82 21.73
C LEU A 20 22.35 -15.95 22.47
N GLY A 21 22.69 -17.20 22.18
CA GLY A 21 22.04 -18.39 22.70
C GLY A 21 20.92 -18.91 21.78
N PRO A 22 20.79 -20.25 21.60
CA PRO A 22 19.80 -20.86 20.71
C PRO A 22 18.35 -20.64 21.14
N LYS A 23 18.12 -20.32 22.42
CA LYS A 23 16.79 -20.04 22.95
C LYS A 23 16.38 -18.57 22.79
N ARG A 24 17.34 -17.63 22.75
CA ARG A 24 17.05 -16.18 22.67
C ARG A 24 16.84 -15.70 21.23
N LEU A 25 17.51 -16.31 20.25
CA LEU A 25 17.31 -16.02 18.83
C LEU A 25 15.84 -16.10 18.37
N PRO A 26 15.10 -17.20 18.63
CA PRO A 26 13.69 -17.28 18.23
C PRO A 26 12.80 -16.29 18.99
N GLU A 27 13.11 -15.99 20.26
CA GLU A 27 12.37 -15.02 21.07
C GLU A 27 12.52 -13.59 20.53
N LEU A 28 13.74 -13.20 20.11
CA LEU A 28 14.01 -11.93 19.46
C LEU A 28 13.34 -11.83 18.09
N ALA A 29 13.42 -12.89 17.28
CA ALA A 29 12.73 -12.95 15.99
C ALA A 29 11.20 -12.82 16.16
N ALA A 30 10.62 -13.51 17.14
CA ALA A 30 9.19 -13.38 17.46
C ALA A 30 8.82 -11.98 17.93
N THR A 31 9.68 -11.31 18.69
CA THR A 31 9.45 -9.95 19.16
C THR A 31 9.52 -8.94 18.02
N LEU A 32 10.59 -8.98 17.21
CA LEU A 32 10.74 -8.14 16.03
C LEU A 32 9.62 -8.40 15.00
N GLY A 33 9.25 -9.67 14.80
CA GLY A 33 8.15 -10.06 13.92
C GLY A 33 6.82 -9.48 14.36
N ARG A 34 6.50 -9.52 15.66
CA ARG A 34 5.29 -8.87 16.22
C ARG A 34 5.30 -7.35 16.04
N TRP A 35 6.47 -6.71 16.09
CA TRP A 35 6.59 -5.27 15.88
C TRP A 35 6.42 -4.89 14.42
N LEU A 36 7.13 -5.57 13.51
CA LEU A 36 6.99 -5.40 12.06
C LEU A 36 5.56 -5.71 11.60
N GLY A 37 4.95 -6.76 12.15
CA GLY A 37 3.56 -7.13 11.84
C GLY A 37 2.57 -6.02 12.22
N ARG A 38 2.71 -5.45 13.41
CA ARG A 38 1.89 -4.30 13.86
C ARG A 38 2.12 -3.07 12.99
N ALA A 39 3.39 -2.73 12.70
CA ALA A 39 3.71 -1.60 11.83
C ALA A 39 3.13 -1.79 10.42
N ARG A 40 3.23 -3.00 9.85
CA ARG A 40 2.65 -3.33 8.54
C ARG A 40 1.13 -3.25 8.55
N PHE A 41 0.48 -3.70 9.62
CA PHE A 41 -0.96 -3.59 9.79
C PHE A 41 -1.42 -2.13 9.83
N MET A 42 -0.74 -1.28 10.61
CA MET A 42 -1.02 0.15 10.68
C MET A 42 -0.79 0.85 9.32
N ALA A 43 0.30 0.52 8.63
CA ALA A 43 0.56 1.05 7.30
C ALA A 43 -0.54 0.65 6.29
N ARG A 44 -1.05 -0.58 6.39
CA ARG A 44 -2.16 -1.05 5.57
C ARG A 44 -3.45 -0.31 5.90
N SER A 45 -3.79 -0.13 7.18
CA SER A 45 -5.02 0.58 7.56
C SER A 45 -5.01 2.03 7.09
N LEU A 46 -3.87 2.73 7.20
CA LEU A 46 -3.73 4.09 6.68
C LEU A 46 -3.88 4.13 5.16
N LYS A 47 -3.22 3.21 4.45
CA LYS A 47 -3.36 3.11 2.99
C LYS A 47 -4.82 2.88 2.58
N THR A 48 -5.52 1.97 3.26
CA THR A 48 -6.93 1.68 2.97
C THR A 48 -7.84 2.89 3.20
N GLN A 49 -7.59 3.69 4.25
CA GLN A 49 -8.35 4.92 4.50
C GLN A 49 -8.14 5.93 3.36
N ILE A 50 -6.88 6.18 2.97
CA ILE A 50 -6.53 7.10 1.87
C ILE A 50 -7.12 6.61 0.54
N ASP A 51 -6.99 5.32 0.22
CA ASP A 51 -7.54 4.74 -1.00
C ASP A 51 -9.07 4.86 -1.05
N THR A 52 -9.75 4.74 0.10
CA THR A 52 -11.21 4.88 0.19
C THR A 52 -11.64 6.33 0.00
N GLU A 53 -10.97 7.29 0.63
CA GLU A 53 -11.25 8.72 0.47
C GLU A 53 -11.04 9.18 -0.98
N LEU A 54 -9.91 8.79 -1.58
CA LEU A 54 -9.62 9.07 -3.00
C LEU A 54 -10.65 8.41 -3.95
N ALA A 55 -11.12 7.21 -3.64
CA ALA A 55 -12.13 6.55 -4.44
C ALA A 55 -13.48 7.29 -4.40
N ILE A 56 -13.87 7.80 -3.23
CA ILE A 56 -15.08 8.60 -3.04
C ILE A 56 -14.97 9.94 -3.79
N GLU A 57 -13.83 10.61 -3.67
CA GLU A 57 -13.60 11.89 -4.36
C GLU A 57 -13.69 11.74 -5.88
N ARG A 58 -13.06 10.70 -6.44
CA ARG A 58 -13.15 10.38 -7.88
C ARG A 58 -14.58 10.04 -8.32
N ALA A 59 -15.36 9.34 -7.49
CA ALA A 59 -16.76 9.03 -7.79
C ALA A 59 -17.62 10.31 -7.85
N ASN A 60 -17.38 11.24 -6.93
CA ASN A 60 -18.06 12.53 -6.89
C ASN A 60 -17.69 13.42 -8.10
N GLU A 61 -16.39 13.50 -8.46
CA GLU A 61 -15.96 14.21 -9.66
C GLU A 61 -16.56 13.61 -10.94
N ALA A 62 -16.61 12.28 -11.04
CA ALA A 62 -17.20 11.61 -12.19
C ALA A 62 -18.71 11.87 -12.31
N ALA A 63 -19.42 11.99 -11.19
CA ALA A 63 -20.82 12.38 -11.17
C ALA A 63 -21.02 13.86 -11.58
N ALA A 64 -20.21 14.76 -11.03
CA ALA A 64 -20.26 16.19 -11.34
C ALA A 64 -19.95 16.49 -12.82
N LYS A 65 -18.99 15.78 -13.42
CA LYS A 65 -18.69 15.92 -14.85
C LYS A 65 -19.84 15.46 -15.75
N LYS A 66 -20.52 14.38 -15.39
CA LYS A 66 -21.70 13.90 -16.15
C LYS A 66 -22.87 14.88 -16.13
N ASP A 67 -23.04 15.59 -15.02
CA ASP A 67 -24.09 16.61 -14.90
C ASP A 67 -23.78 17.90 -15.67
N GLN A 68 -22.49 18.28 -15.78
CA GLN A 68 -22.06 19.37 -16.65
C GLN A 68 -22.22 19.01 -18.13
N GLU A 69 -21.79 17.81 -18.53
CA GLU A 69 -21.90 17.36 -19.91
C GLU A 69 -23.37 17.27 -20.39
N LYS A 70 -24.30 16.93 -19.49
CA LYS A 70 -25.75 17.00 -19.75
C LYS A 70 -26.29 18.43 -19.84
N LYS A 71 -25.73 19.39 -19.11
CA LYS A 71 -26.13 20.80 -19.17
C LYS A 71 -25.62 21.48 -20.44
N ASP A 72 -24.41 21.13 -20.87
CA ASP A 72 -23.79 21.70 -22.07
C ASP A 72 -24.47 21.15 -23.35
N GLN A 73 -24.85 19.86 -23.37
CA GLN A 73 -25.66 19.29 -24.45
C GLN A 73 -27.11 19.81 -24.50
N ALA A 74 -27.63 20.38 -23.41
CA ALA A 74 -28.93 21.04 -23.38
C ALA A 74 -28.87 22.52 -23.80
N ALA A 75 -27.67 23.10 -23.90
CA ALA A 75 -27.43 24.50 -24.25
C ALA A 75 -27.02 24.70 -25.72
N GLU A 76 -26.79 23.63 -26.49
CA GLU A 76 -26.59 23.76 -27.93
C GLU A 76 -27.95 24.06 -28.58
N PRO A 77 -28.16 25.29 -29.07
CA PRO A 77 -29.46 25.78 -29.47
C PRO A 77 -29.94 24.98 -30.68
N THR A 78 -31.25 24.75 -30.70
CA THR A 78 -31.99 24.44 -31.91
C THR A 78 -31.73 25.54 -32.94
N ASP A 79 -30.69 25.38 -33.75
CA ASP A 79 -30.63 25.94 -35.09
C ASP A 79 -31.45 25.00 -35.97
N ARG A 80 -32.74 25.30 -36.06
CA ARG A 80 -33.56 24.87 -37.19
C ARG A 80 -34.20 26.13 -37.74
N ASP A 81 -33.48 26.73 -38.66
CA ASP A 81 -33.96 27.08 -40.00
C ASP A 81 -35.48 27.11 -40.14
N PRO A 82 -36.03 28.28 -40.52
CA PRO A 82 -36.98 28.23 -41.60
C PRO A 82 -36.66 29.29 -42.66
N GLY A 83 -36.21 28.81 -43.82
CA GLY A 83 -36.87 28.97 -45.13
C GLY A 83 -36.92 30.37 -45.70
#